data_AF-A0A843BSZ1-F1
#
_entry.id   AF-A0A843BSZ1-F1
#
_cell.length_a   1.000
_cell.length_b   1.000
_cell.length_c   1.000
_cell.angle_alpha   90.00
_cell.angle_beta   90.00
_cell.angle_gamma   90.00
#
_symmetry.space_group_name_H-M   'P 1'
#
loop_
_entity.id
_entity.type
_entity.pdbx_description
1 polymer ?
#
loop_
_entity_poly.entity_id
_entity_poly.type
_entity_poly.pdbx_seq_one_letter_code
_entity_poly.pdbx_strand_id
1 'polypeptide(L)'
;MNLECYFIDDEGEETLTELAKVRITPDSLVVIISHTHRQIYVYKGKETTIRQKFAGARSASMKRLDQGYKIQHVEEEFGIDESFKPILEFLGGIKTHPIGYVNIPRNIPRKYTKTVETMMALEPLEEATCEYLLAVNNCFEIKGYSKNDLRTGKFDLKETKGVPEKIFPFDNYVPRLLIAENKIVGIELWKKTS
;
A
#
# COMPACT_ATOMS: atom_id res chain seq x y z
N MET A 1 -24.07 -14.77 5.56
CA MET A 1 -22.77 -15.47 5.50
C MET A 1 -22.07 -15.24 6.84
N ASN A 2 -21.48 -16.28 7.44
CA ASN A 2 -20.69 -16.11 8.66
C ASN A 2 -19.19 -16.12 8.29
N LEU A 3 -18.57 -14.94 8.32
CA LEU A 3 -17.21 -14.70 7.85
C LEU A 3 -16.39 -13.94 8.90
N GLU A 4 -15.11 -14.26 8.97
CA GLU A 4 -14.09 -13.45 9.64
C GLU A 4 -13.03 -13.04 8.60
N CYS A 5 -12.59 -11.79 8.61
CA CYS A 5 -11.67 -11.25 7.62
C CYS A 5 -10.44 -10.66 8.31
N TYR A 6 -9.27 -11.23 8.03
CA TYR A 6 -8.00 -10.81 8.59
C TYR A 6 -7.13 -10.22 7.48
N PHE A 7 -6.84 -8.92 7.57
CA PHE A 7 -5.95 -8.25 6.63
C PHE A 7 -4.51 -8.39 7.09
N ILE A 8 -3.62 -8.71 6.15
CA ILE A 8 -2.18 -8.78 6.37
C ILE A 8 -1.54 -7.57 5.71
N ASP A 9 -0.91 -6.72 6.50
CA ASP A 9 -0.21 -5.55 5.98
C ASP A 9 1.18 -5.86 5.43
N ASP A 10 1.82 -4.83 4.89
CA ASP A 10 3.16 -4.85 4.31
C ASP A 10 4.26 -5.29 5.29
N GLU A 11 4.08 -5.07 6.59
CA GLU A 11 4.99 -5.55 7.64
C GLU A 11 4.75 -7.03 7.99
N GLY A 12 3.59 -7.56 7.59
CA GLY A 12 3.14 -8.92 7.84
C GLY A 12 2.31 -9.07 9.11
N GLU A 13 1.82 -7.97 9.68
CA GLU A 13 0.95 -7.95 10.84
C GLU A 13 -0.50 -8.23 10.44
N GLU A 14 -1.22 -8.95 11.30
CA GLU A 14 -2.60 -9.37 11.08
C GLU A 14 -3.59 -8.45 11.82
N THR A 15 -4.61 -7.95 11.12
CA THR A 15 -5.72 -7.20 11.73
C THR A 15 -7.06 -7.84 11.39
N LEU A 16 -7.84 -8.19 12.41
CA LEU A 16 -9.25 -8.57 12.23
C LEU A 16 -10.08 -7.33 11.88
N THR A 17 -10.76 -7.38 10.75
CA THR A 17 -11.56 -6.27 10.22
C THR A 17 -13.04 -6.60 10.28
N GLU A 18 -13.84 -5.68 10.84
CA GLU A 18 -15.30 -5.76 10.79
C GLU A 18 -15.81 -5.85 9.35
N LEU A 19 -16.76 -6.76 9.07
CA LEU A 19 -17.24 -7.03 7.71
C LEU A 19 -17.74 -5.77 6.98
N ALA A 20 -18.38 -4.83 7.68
CA ALA A 20 -18.86 -3.57 7.11
C ALA A 20 -17.73 -2.63 6.63
N LYS A 21 -16.51 -2.82 7.14
CA LYS A 21 -15.31 -2.04 6.80
C LYS A 21 -14.40 -2.77 5.82
N VAL A 22 -14.71 -4.03 5.47
CA VAL A 22 -13.90 -4.81 4.53
C VAL A 22 -13.93 -4.14 3.17
N ARG A 23 -12.74 -3.84 2.66
CA ARG A 23 -12.54 -3.32 1.30
C ARG A 23 -11.37 -4.05 0.67
N ILE A 24 -11.67 -4.98 -0.22
CA ILE A 24 -10.66 -5.73 -0.95
C ILE A 24 -10.16 -4.89 -2.12
N THR A 25 -8.85 -4.67 -2.20
CA THR A 25 -8.15 -3.94 -3.26
C THR A 25 -7.01 -4.80 -3.83
N PRO A 26 -6.44 -4.46 -4.99
CA PRO A 26 -5.35 -5.22 -5.61
C PRO A 26 -4.09 -5.45 -4.76
N ASP A 27 -3.84 -4.61 -3.76
CA ASP A 27 -2.72 -4.72 -2.80
C ASP A 27 -3.10 -5.46 -1.50
N SER A 28 -4.38 -5.85 -1.36
CA SER A 28 -4.87 -6.56 -0.19
C SER A 28 -4.41 -8.02 -0.17
N LEU A 29 -3.86 -8.45 0.96
CA LEU A 29 -3.80 -9.86 1.32
C LEU A 29 -4.75 -10.12 2.48
N VAL A 30 -5.73 -11.01 2.27
CA VAL A 30 -6.80 -11.25 3.23
C VAL A 30 -6.95 -12.75 3.49
N VAL A 31 -6.89 -13.13 4.76
CA VAL A 31 -7.28 -14.45 5.23
C VAL A 31 -8.74 -14.38 5.66
N ILE A 32 -9.60 -15.11 4.95
CA ILE A 32 -11.05 -15.09 5.14
C ILE A 32 -11.48 -16.46 5.65
N ILE A 33 -12.03 -16.50 6.86
CA ILE A 33 -12.59 -17.72 7.44
C ILE A 33 -14.08 -17.74 7.13
N SER A 34 -14.53 -18.76 6.42
CA SER A 34 -15.94 -18.97 6.10
C SER A 34 -16.47 -20.13 6.91
N HIS A 35 -17.13 -19.83 8.04
CA HIS A 35 -17.73 -20.87 8.88
C HIS A 35 -18.89 -21.58 8.18
N THR A 36 -19.61 -20.87 7.31
CA THR A 36 -20.68 -21.46 6.49
C THR A 36 -20.15 -22.55 5.56
N HIS A 37 -18.96 -22.35 4.96
CA HIS A 37 -18.37 -23.30 4.01
C HIS A 37 -17.30 -24.21 4.64
N ARG A 38 -17.00 -24.01 5.94
CA ARG A 38 -15.91 -24.67 6.67
C ARG A 38 -14.58 -24.62 5.92
N GLN A 39 -14.28 -23.45 5.38
CA GLN A 39 -13.15 -23.20 4.49
C GLN A 39 -12.44 -21.90 4.90
N ILE A 40 -11.12 -21.90 4.83
CA ILE A 40 -10.26 -20.72 4.95
C ILE A 40 -9.81 -20.36 3.55
N TYR A 41 -10.05 -19.12 3.14
CA TYR A 41 -9.57 -18.57 1.88
C TYR A 41 -8.41 -17.64 2.15
N VAL A 42 -7.34 -17.77 1.37
CA VAL A 42 -6.23 -16.83 1.38
C VAL A 42 -6.28 -16.09 0.05
N TYR A 43 -6.95 -14.95 0.07
CA TYR A 43 -7.02 -14.06 -1.09
C TYR A 43 -5.73 -13.25 -1.18
N LYS A 44 -5.12 -13.27 -2.37
CA LYS A 44 -3.92 -12.51 -2.71
C LYS A 44 -4.26 -11.60 -3.87
N GLY A 45 -4.32 -10.30 -3.62
CA GLY A 45 -4.39 -9.30 -4.68
C GLY A 45 -3.11 -9.33 -5.52
N LYS A 46 -3.22 -8.90 -6.78
CA LYS A 46 -2.11 -8.94 -7.77
C LYS A 46 -0.91 -8.07 -7.38
N GLU A 47 -1.07 -7.14 -6.45
CA GLU A 47 -0.03 -6.20 -6.01
C GLU A 47 0.56 -6.53 -4.63
N THR A 48 0.17 -7.67 -4.04
CA THR A 48 0.66 -8.12 -2.73
C THR A 48 2.15 -8.47 -2.74
N THR A 49 2.84 -8.07 -1.67
CA THR A 49 4.29 -8.31 -1.51
C THR A 49 4.61 -9.75 -1.14
N ILE A 50 5.85 -10.19 -1.39
CA ILE A 50 6.33 -11.52 -0.97
C ILE A 50 6.18 -11.71 0.55
N ARG A 51 6.48 -10.66 1.33
CA ARG A 51 6.39 -10.68 2.79
C ARG A 51 4.96 -10.93 3.27
N GLN A 52 3.99 -10.21 2.72
CA GLN A 52 2.56 -10.44 2.95
C GLN A 52 2.18 -11.89 2.64
N LYS A 53 2.63 -12.44 1.49
CA LYS A 53 2.31 -13.81 1.09
C LYS A 53 2.79 -14.85 2.11
N PHE A 54 4.01 -14.69 2.63
CA PHE A 54 4.53 -15.56 3.69
C PHE A 54 3.82 -15.37 5.04
N ALA A 55 3.47 -14.14 5.41
CA ALA A 55 2.71 -13.86 6.63
C ALA A 55 1.28 -14.44 6.55
N GLY A 56 0.60 -14.25 5.42
CA GLY A 56 -0.73 -14.81 5.16
C GLY A 56 -0.76 -16.34 5.16
N ALA A 57 0.24 -17.00 4.56
CA ALA A 57 0.35 -18.45 4.62
C ALA A 57 0.53 -18.97 6.06
N ARG A 58 1.30 -18.27 6.89
CA ARG A 58 1.48 -18.59 8.32
C ARG A 58 0.19 -18.37 9.11
N SER A 59 -0.45 -17.22 8.94
CA SER A 59 -1.74 -16.89 9.55
C SER A 59 -2.80 -17.95 9.22
N ALA A 60 -2.98 -18.28 7.95
CA ALA A 60 -3.96 -19.28 7.51
C ALA A 60 -3.66 -20.67 8.09
N SER A 61 -2.38 -21.03 8.20
CA SER A 61 -1.95 -22.29 8.82
C SER A 61 -2.33 -22.35 10.30
N MET A 62 -2.13 -21.27 11.05
CA MET A 62 -2.56 -21.18 12.46
C MET A 62 -4.08 -21.30 12.59
N LYS A 63 -4.83 -20.52 11.80
CA LYS A 63 -6.30 -20.56 11.83
C LYS A 63 -6.84 -21.94 11.43
N ARG A 64 -6.14 -22.66 10.55
CA ARG A 64 -6.47 -24.06 10.22
C ARG A 64 -6.28 -24.99 11.40
N LEU A 65 -5.24 -24.81 12.22
CA LEU A 65 -5.06 -25.61 13.44
C LEU A 65 -6.20 -25.36 14.42
N ASP A 66 -6.64 -24.11 14.57
CA ASP A 66 -7.72 -23.74 15.49
C ASP A 66 -9.10 -24.23 15.01
N GLN A 67 -9.39 -24.09 13.71
CA GLN A 67 -10.73 -24.33 13.16
C GLN A 67 -10.90 -25.72 12.52
N GLY A 68 -9.79 -26.36 12.12
CA GLY A 68 -9.80 -27.63 11.36
C GLY A 68 -10.29 -27.50 9.91
N TYR A 69 -10.43 -26.29 9.37
CA TYR A 69 -10.94 -26.04 8.02
C TYR A 69 -9.86 -26.22 6.95
N LYS A 70 -10.26 -26.54 5.72
CA LYS A 70 -9.32 -26.61 4.59
C LYS A 70 -8.91 -25.19 4.18
N ILE A 71 -7.70 -25.06 3.63
CA ILE A 71 -7.20 -23.80 3.06
C ILE A 71 -7.37 -23.85 1.55
N GLN A 72 -7.92 -22.78 0.97
CA GLN A 72 -7.95 -22.53 -0.47
C GLN A 72 -7.21 -21.22 -0.74
N HIS A 73 -6.24 -21.24 -1.63
CA HIS A 73 -5.56 -20.04 -2.09
C HIS A 73 -6.30 -19.47 -3.29
N VAL A 74 -6.55 -18.16 -3.26
CA VAL A 74 -7.18 -17.43 -4.37
C VAL A 74 -6.21 -16.32 -4.76
N GLU A 75 -5.75 -16.32 -6.00
CA GLU A 75 -4.81 -15.30 -6.49
C GLU A 75 -5.49 -14.53 -7.63
N GLU A 76 -5.64 -13.22 -7.45
CA GLU A 76 -6.32 -12.36 -8.42
C GLU A 76 -5.74 -12.49 -9.83
N GLU A 77 -4.41 -12.64 -9.93
CA GLU A 77 -3.68 -12.78 -11.20
C GLU A 77 -4.08 -14.02 -12.01
N PHE A 78 -4.49 -15.10 -11.33
CA PHE A 78 -4.94 -16.35 -11.97
C PHE A 78 -6.45 -16.43 -12.13
N GLY A 79 -7.17 -15.36 -11.77
CA GLY A 79 -8.62 -15.30 -11.79
C GLY A 79 -9.26 -15.75 -10.48
N ILE A 80 -10.56 -15.47 -10.36
CA ILE A 80 -11.33 -15.76 -9.15
C ILE A 80 -12.13 -17.06 -9.33
N ASP A 81 -11.82 -18.06 -8.49
CA ASP A 81 -12.52 -19.33 -8.44
C ASP A 81 -14.03 -19.16 -8.23
N GLU A 82 -14.84 -20.00 -8.91
CA GLU A 82 -16.31 -20.01 -8.75
C GLU A 82 -16.74 -20.23 -7.29
N SER A 83 -15.97 -21.00 -6.51
CA SER A 83 -16.26 -21.23 -5.09
C SER A 83 -16.01 -20.01 -4.21
N PHE A 84 -15.23 -19.04 -4.67
CA PHE A 84 -14.92 -17.81 -3.93
C PHE A 84 -15.78 -16.63 -4.38
N LYS A 85 -16.33 -16.64 -5.60
CA LYS A 85 -17.16 -15.53 -6.12
C LYS A 85 -18.28 -15.11 -5.18
N PRO A 86 -19.09 -16.01 -4.58
CA PRO A 86 -20.17 -15.57 -3.67
C PRO A 86 -19.65 -14.86 -2.41
N ILE A 87 -18.47 -15.25 -1.93
CA ILE A 87 -17.82 -14.61 -0.78
C ILE A 87 -17.33 -13.22 -1.20
N LEU A 88 -16.68 -13.13 -2.35
CA LEU A 88 -16.18 -11.87 -2.88
C LEU A 88 -17.32 -10.88 -3.16
N GLU A 89 -18.44 -11.34 -3.74
CA GLU A 89 -19.65 -10.55 -3.96
C GLU A 89 -20.25 -10.06 -2.63
N PHE A 90 -20.34 -10.94 -1.64
CA PHE A 90 -20.81 -10.58 -0.29
C PHE A 90 -19.91 -9.51 0.37
N LEU A 91 -18.60 -9.55 0.12
CA LEU A 91 -17.63 -8.55 0.60
C LEU A 91 -17.58 -7.30 -0.30
N GLY A 92 -18.47 -7.18 -1.29
CA GLY A 92 -18.59 -6.00 -2.14
C GLY A 92 -17.67 -5.99 -3.37
N GLY A 93 -17.00 -7.10 -3.70
CA GLY A 93 -16.11 -7.22 -4.84
C GLY A 93 -14.74 -6.59 -4.63
N ILE A 94 -13.86 -6.76 -5.63
CA ILE A 94 -12.57 -6.06 -5.67
C ILE A 94 -12.86 -4.60 -6.03
N LYS A 95 -12.52 -3.68 -5.14
CA LYS A 95 -12.61 -2.25 -5.39
C LYS A 95 -11.33 -1.77 -6.05
N THR A 96 -11.46 -0.86 -7.01
CA THR A 96 -10.33 -0.04 -7.40
C THR A 96 -9.90 0.82 -6.20
N HIS A 97 -8.60 1.13 -6.15
CA HIS A 97 -8.12 2.20 -5.28
C HIS A 97 -9.03 3.42 -5.51
N PRO A 98 -9.60 4.04 -4.45
CA PRO A 98 -10.26 5.31 -4.67
C PRO A 98 -9.22 6.24 -5.30
N ILE A 99 -9.63 7.03 -6.29
CA ILE A 99 -8.75 8.03 -6.91
C ILE A 99 -8.18 8.88 -5.77
N GLY A 100 -6.86 8.81 -5.55
CA GLY A 100 -6.16 9.46 -4.43
C GLY A 100 -5.78 8.56 -3.24
N TYR A 101 -5.97 7.23 -3.30
CA TYR A 101 -5.40 6.32 -2.30
C TYR A 101 -3.92 6.08 -2.58
N VAL A 102 -3.13 6.91 -1.95
CA VAL A 102 -1.70 6.71 -1.83
C VAL A 102 -1.50 5.68 -0.72
N ASN A 103 -0.70 4.63 -0.93
CA ASN A 103 -0.21 3.83 0.20
C ASN A 103 0.78 4.73 0.98
N ILE A 104 0.25 5.49 1.93
CA ILE A 104 1.04 6.40 2.75
C ILE A 104 1.82 5.53 3.72
N PRO A 105 3.16 5.56 3.69
CA PRO A 105 3.96 4.83 4.67
C PRO A 105 3.50 5.22 6.08
N ARG A 106 3.20 4.23 6.93
CA ARG A 106 2.61 4.45 8.26
C ARG A 106 3.47 5.31 9.21
N ASN A 107 4.72 5.59 8.82
CA ASN A 107 5.69 6.36 9.59
C ASN A 107 5.68 7.86 9.33
N ILE A 108 4.72 8.42 8.57
CA ILE A 108 4.64 9.88 8.41
C ILE A 108 4.02 10.53 9.66
N PRO A 109 4.70 11.50 10.31
CA PRO A 109 4.11 12.25 11.41
C PRO A 109 2.80 12.93 10.99
N ARG A 110 1.74 12.78 11.79
CA ARG A 110 0.38 13.29 11.50
C ARG A 110 0.30 14.74 11.01
N LYS A 111 1.20 15.61 11.50
CA LYS A 111 1.28 17.01 11.10
C LYS A 111 1.65 17.24 9.63
N TYR A 112 2.21 16.24 8.95
CA TYR A 112 2.66 16.34 7.56
C TYR A 112 1.85 15.47 6.60
N THR A 113 0.99 14.60 7.11
CA THR A 113 0.18 13.66 6.34
C THR A 113 -0.51 14.33 5.16
N LYS A 114 -1.21 15.45 5.37
CA LYS A 114 -1.92 16.16 4.30
C LYS A 114 -1.00 16.65 3.17
N THR A 115 0.16 17.22 3.52
CA THR A 115 1.13 17.69 2.52
C THR A 115 1.65 16.50 1.72
N VAL A 116 2.08 15.45 2.40
CA VAL A 116 2.68 14.28 1.74
C VAL A 116 1.65 13.54 0.87
N GLU A 117 0.42 13.36 1.36
CA GLU A 117 -0.71 12.84 0.59
C GLU A 117 -0.96 13.63 -0.69
N THR A 118 -1.00 14.96 -0.57
CA THR A 118 -1.25 15.86 -1.71
C THR A 118 -0.17 15.69 -2.77
N MET A 119 1.10 15.63 -2.35
CA MET A 119 2.24 15.49 -3.25
C MET A 119 2.27 14.10 -3.92
N MET A 120 2.10 13.03 -3.14
CA MET A 120 2.09 11.65 -3.65
C MET A 120 0.88 11.34 -4.56
N ALA A 121 -0.18 12.16 -4.52
CA ALA A 121 -1.33 12.03 -5.42
C ALA A 121 -1.12 12.71 -6.80
N LEU A 122 -0.05 13.50 -6.98
CA LEU A 122 0.23 14.17 -8.24
C LEU A 122 0.72 13.20 -9.31
N GLU A 123 0.45 13.53 -10.58
CA GLU A 123 1.07 12.82 -11.70
C GLU A 123 2.60 12.85 -11.59
N PRO A 124 3.29 11.73 -11.84
CA PRO A 124 4.75 11.69 -11.80
C PRO A 124 5.38 12.56 -12.89
N LEU A 125 6.66 12.90 -12.74
CA LEU A 125 7.41 13.44 -13.88
C LEU A 125 7.86 12.30 -14.79
N GLU A 126 7.61 12.46 -16.09
CA GLU A 126 8.15 11.57 -17.11
C GLU A 126 9.69 11.54 -17.03
N GLU A 127 10.26 10.36 -17.27
CA GLU A 127 11.72 10.15 -17.31
C GLU A 127 12.45 10.64 -16.04
N ALA A 128 11.81 10.54 -14.88
CA ALA A 128 12.42 10.89 -13.61
C ALA A 128 12.00 9.96 -12.47
N THR A 129 12.83 9.92 -11.42
CA THR A 129 12.55 9.22 -10.17
C THR A 129 12.65 10.18 -9.00
N CYS A 130 11.65 10.19 -8.13
CA CYS A 130 11.68 11.03 -6.94
C CYS A 130 12.63 10.43 -5.91
N GLU A 131 13.69 11.16 -5.53
CA GLU A 131 14.64 10.71 -4.51
C GLU A 131 14.33 11.25 -3.12
N TYR A 132 13.77 12.46 -3.04
CA TYR A 132 13.48 13.12 -1.78
C TYR A 132 12.14 13.84 -1.84
N LEU A 133 11.43 13.79 -0.71
CA LEU A 133 10.25 14.58 -0.44
C LEU A 133 10.51 15.40 0.83
N LEU A 134 10.38 16.70 0.74
CA LEU A 134 10.46 17.62 1.86
C LEU A 134 9.05 18.11 2.16
N ALA A 135 8.58 17.89 3.39
CA ALA A 135 7.31 18.41 3.88
C ALA A 135 7.59 19.38 5.03
N VAL A 136 7.38 20.67 4.79
CA VAL A 136 7.70 21.75 5.73
C VAL A 136 9.17 21.71 6.17
N ASN A 137 9.47 21.14 7.35
CA ASN A 137 10.81 21.10 7.95
C ASN A 137 11.42 19.70 7.95
N ASN A 138 10.73 18.70 7.42
CA ASN A 138 11.17 17.31 7.44
C ASN A 138 11.50 16.85 6.03
N CYS A 139 12.56 16.09 5.90
CA CYS A 139 12.99 15.48 4.64
C CYS A 139 12.84 13.98 4.76
N PHE A 140 12.33 13.38 3.70
CA PHE A 140 12.15 11.95 3.54
C PHE A 140 12.92 11.50 2.31
N GLU A 141 13.80 10.52 2.50
CA GLU A 141 14.44 9.81 1.41
C GLU A 141 13.48 8.73 0.90
N ILE A 142 13.21 8.73 -0.40
CA ILE A 142 12.35 7.76 -1.06
C ILE A 142 13.19 6.57 -1.53
N LYS A 143 12.90 5.38 -1.00
CA LYS A 143 13.59 4.12 -1.31
C LYS A 143 12.64 3.11 -1.93
N GLY A 144 13.17 2.19 -2.73
CA GLY A 144 12.37 1.13 -3.35
C GLY A 144 12.31 1.25 -4.88
N TYR A 145 11.49 0.40 -5.48
CA TYR A 145 11.49 0.16 -6.92
C TYR A 145 10.60 1.14 -7.71
N SER A 146 9.51 1.64 -7.12
CA SER A 146 8.53 2.50 -7.81
C SER A 146 8.71 3.99 -7.50
N LYS A 147 9.96 4.47 -7.49
CA LYS A 147 10.27 5.91 -7.28
C LYS A 147 9.84 6.81 -8.43
N ASN A 148 9.52 6.23 -9.58
CA ASN A 148 9.00 6.92 -10.75
C ASN A 148 7.51 7.24 -10.64
N ASP A 149 6.77 6.63 -9.70
CA ASP A 149 5.35 6.95 -9.47
C ASP A 149 4.96 6.76 -8.00
N LEU A 150 4.90 7.90 -7.29
CA LEU A 150 4.59 7.92 -5.86
C LEU A 150 3.15 7.55 -5.53
N ARG A 151 2.25 7.48 -6.53
CA ARG A 151 0.86 7.05 -6.34
C ARG A 151 0.76 5.55 -6.11
N THR A 152 1.74 4.78 -6.60
CA THR A 152 1.76 3.32 -6.48
C THR A 152 1.98 2.85 -5.05
N GLY A 153 2.58 3.69 -4.19
CA GLY A 153 2.86 3.34 -2.81
C GLY A 153 3.90 2.23 -2.62
N LYS A 154 4.59 1.78 -3.68
CA LYS A 154 5.60 0.71 -3.62
C LYS A 154 7.00 1.26 -3.33
N PHE A 155 7.13 1.99 -2.22
CA PHE A 155 8.37 2.60 -1.76
C PHE A 155 8.33 2.88 -0.25
N ASP A 156 9.52 2.95 0.34
CA ASP A 156 9.70 3.34 1.74
C ASP A 156 10.04 4.83 1.83
N LEU A 157 9.44 5.51 2.80
CA LEU A 157 9.87 6.85 3.23
C LEU A 157 10.75 6.73 4.46
N LYS A 158 12.03 7.06 4.30
CA LYS A 158 12.96 7.15 5.42
C LYS A 158 13.12 8.60 5.82
N GLU A 159 12.58 8.96 6.99
CA GLU A 159 12.84 10.28 7.57
C GLU A 159 14.35 10.47 7.80
N THR A 160 14.87 11.61 7.34
CA THR A 160 16.26 12.01 7.54
C THR A 160 16.33 13.09 8.62
N LYS A 161 17.48 13.20 9.32
CA LYS A 161 17.73 14.23 10.35
C LYS A 161 17.94 15.63 9.77
N GLY A 162 17.31 15.94 8.63
CA GLY A 162 17.52 17.14 7.84
C GLY A 162 17.70 16.84 6.35
N VAL A 163 17.69 17.88 5.52
CA VAL A 163 18.01 17.75 4.09
C VAL A 163 19.47 17.30 3.95
N PRO A 164 19.80 16.35 3.07
CA PRO A 164 21.19 15.96 2.85
C PRO A 164 22.07 17.17 2.49
N GLU A 165 23.24 17.28 3.11
CA GLU A 165 24.25 18.29 2.79
C GLU A 165 24.91 17.98 1.44
N LYS A 166 24.18 18.20 0.35
CA LYS A 166 24.66 18.03 -1.02
C LYS A 166 24.02 19.07 -1.94
N ILE A 167 24.71 19.35 -3.05
CA ILE A 167 24.16 20.18 -4.12
C ILE A 167 23.28 19.31 -5.01
N PHE A 168 22.07 19.78 -5.32
CA PHE A 168 21.16 19.16 -6.27
C PHE A 168 21.20 19.96 -7.58
N PRO A 169 22.10 19.64 -8.51
CA PRO A 169 22.22 20.40 -9.75
C PRO A 169 20.96 20.24 -10.61
N PHE A 170 20.46 21.36 -11.14
CA PHE A 170 19.27 21.42 -11.99
C PHE A 170 19.38 20.54 -13.26
N ASP A 171 20.60 20.33 -13.73
CA ASP A 171 20.85 19.45 -14.88
C ASP A 171 20.43 18.01 -14.57
N ASN A 172 20.58 17.57 -13.32
CA ASN A 172 20.25 16.21 -12.88
C ASN A 172 18.90 16.12 -12.18
N TYR A 173 18.40 17.21 -11.59
CA TYR A 173 17.17 17.22 -10.79
C TYR A 173 16.14 18.23 -11.29
N VAL A 174 14.89 17.83 -11.26
CA VAL A 174 13.72 18.69 -11.45
C VAL A 174 13.02 18.84 -10.10
N PRO A 175 13.10 20.01 -9.44
CA PRO A 175 12.34 20.25 -8.23
C PRO A 175 10.87 20.52 -8.57
N ARG A 176 9.95 19.86 -7.85
CA ARG A 176 8.52 20.20 -7.89
C ARG A 176 8.12 20.82 -6.56
N LEU A 177 7.51 22.00 -6.61
CA LEU A 177 7.10 22.76 -5.43
C LEU A 177 5.59 22.62 -5.21
N LEU A 178 5.17 22.38 -3.96
CA LEU A 178 3.78 22.51 -3.53
C LEU A 178 3.63 23.82 -2.77
N ILE A 179 2.82 24.73 -3.31
CA ILE A 179 2.55 26.05 -2.72
C ILE A 179 1.12 26.07 -2.18
N ALA A 180 0.96 26.43 -0.90
CA ALA A 180 -0.33 26.66 -0.27
C ALA A 180 -0.24 27.86 0.66
N GLU A 181 -1.30 28.68 0.73
CA GLU A 181 -1.35 29.87 1.60
C GLU A 181 -0.13 30.80 1.44
N ASN A 182 0.31 31.04 0.21
CA ASN A 182 1.51 31.83 -0.13
C ASN A 182 2.82 31.32 0.50
N LYS A 183 2.89 30.04 0.84
CA LYS A 183 4.10 29.38 1.38
C LYS A 183 4.41 28.11 0.60
N ILE A 184 5.71 27.79 0.49
CA ILE A 184 6.14 26.46 0.04
C ILE A 184 5.87 25.50 1.20
N VAL A 185 4.94 24.58 1.00
CA VAL A 185 4.57 23.57 2.01
C VAL A 185 5.23 22.22 1.74
N GLY A 186 5.70 21.98 0.51
CA GLY A 186 6.50 20.80 0.19
C GLY A 186 7.34 20.93 -1.08
N ILE A 187 8.36 20.09 -1.19
CA ILE A 187 9.30 20.03 -2.30
C ILE A 187 9.60 18.55 -2.63
N GLU A 188 9.43 18.14 -3.88
CA GLU A 188 9.95 16.87 -4.38
C GLU A 188 11.21 17.12 -5.20
N LEU A 189 12.22 16.27 -5.04
CA LEU A 189 13.44 16.30 -5.85
C LEU A 189 13.46 15.09 -6.77
N TRP A 190 13.13 15.32 -8.04
CA TRP A 190 13.06 14.29 -9.07
C TRP A 190 14.37 14.22 -9.84
N LYS A 191 15.06 13.08 -9.77
CA LYS A 191 16.28 12.84 -10.55
C LYS A 191 15.91 12.33 -11.93
N LYS A 192 16.40 12.99 -12.98
CA LYS A 192 16.21 12.57 -14.37
C LYS A 192 16.85 11.20 -14.58
N THR A 193 16.12 10.28 -15.20
CA THR A 193 16.64 8.99 -15.67
C THR A 193 17.02 9.17 -17.12
N SER A 194 18.33 9.30 -17.35
CA SER A 194 18.97 9.40 -18.67
C SER A 194 18.69 8.18 -19.54
#